data_AF-A0AAJ1B9X8-F1
#
_entry.id   AF-A0AAJ1B9X8-F1
#
_cell.length_a   1.000
_cell.length_b   1.000
_cell.length_c   1.000
_cell.angle_alpha   90.00
_cell.angle_beta   90.00
_cell.angle_gamma   90.00
#
_symmetry.space_group_name_H-M   'P 1'
#
loop_
_entity.id
_entity.type
_entity.pdbx_description
1 polymer ?
#
loop_
_entity_poly.entity_id
_entity_poly.type
_entity_poly.pdbx_seq_one_letter_code
_entity_poly.pdbx_strand_id
1 'polypeptide(L)' 'MSLVSPQGPVYQAGTLSGNPLAMSVGLAQLSYLNNHPDVYEYINKAANYLENGIKTILSTLSLDYQVHRCQSLLTLFFTN' A
#
# COMPACT_ATOMS: atom_id res chain seq x y z
N MET A 1 -20.62 14.24 18.18
CA MET A 1 -20.96 15.43 17.38
C MET A 1 -20.94 15.01 15.93
N SER A 2 -22.07 15.06 15.24
CA SER A 2 -22.16 14.71 13.83
C SER A 2 -21.82 15.94 12.98
N LEU A 3 -20.77 15.86 12.17
CA LEU A 3 -20.29 16.99 11.36
C LEU A 3 -20.59 16.83 9.88
N VAL A 4 -20.68 15.60 9.37
CA VAL A 4 -20.86 15.31 7.94
C VAL A 4 -22.35 15.25 7.59
N SER A 5 -22.74 15.87 6.48
CA SER A 5 -24.09 15.82 5.93
C SER A 5 -24.54 14.36 5.69
N PRO A 6 -25.81 14.01 5.93
CA PRO A 6 -26.92 14.90 6.32
C PRO A 6 -26.98 15.21 7.83
N GLN A 7 -26.07 14.65 8.63
CA GLN A 7 -26.13 14.73 10.09
C GLN A 7 -25.43 15.96 10.68
N GLY A 8 -24.63 16.67 9.88
CA GLY A 8 -23.93 17.89 10.28
C GLY A 8 -23.69 18.86 9.11
N PRO A 9 -23.10 20.03 9.39
CA PRO A 9 -23.03 21.15 8.44
C PRO A 9 -21.98 20.97 7.32
N VAL A 10 -21.08 20.00 7.43
CA VAL A 10 -20.01 19.77 6.44
C VAL A 10 -20.56 18.93 5.29
N TYR A 11 -20.67 19.53 4.11
CA TYR A 11 -21.18 18.87 2.91
C TYR A 11 -20.17 17.85 2.36
N GLN A 12 -20.59 16.60 2.25
CA GLN A 12 -19.87 15.54 1.54
C GLN A 12 -20.88 14.69 0.78
N ALA A 13 -20.65 14.53 -0.53
CA ALA A 13 -21.46 13.69 -1.40
C ALA A 13 -20.59 13.14 -2.53
N GLY A 14 -21.06 12.07 -3.16
CA GLY A 14 -20.44 11.47 -4.34
C GLY A 14 -21.31 10.35 -4.88
N THR A 15 -21.71 10.42 -6.16
CA THR A 15 -22.67 9.49 -6.77
C THR A 15 -22.27 8.02 -6.64
N LEU A 16 -20.98 7.72 -6.68
CA LEU A 16 -20.45 6.36 -6.58
C LEU A 16 -19.88 6.01 -5.20
N SER A 17 -19.90 6.95 -4.25
CA SER A 17 -19.48 6.67 -2.88
C SER A 17 -20.44 5.64 -2.26
N GLY A 18 -19.90 4.51 -1.81
CA GLY A 18 -20.71 3.43 -1.25
C GLY A 18 -21.46 2.58 -2.26
N ASN A 19 -21.12 2.64 -3.55
CA ASN A 19 -21.77 1.79 -4.56
C ASN A 19 -21.63 0.28 -4.19
N PRO A 20 -22.66 -0.56 -4.44
CA PRO A 20 -22.67 -1.93 -3.95
C PRO A 20 -21.48 -2.78 -4.41
N LEU A 21 -21.02 -2.57 -5.65
CA LEU A 21 -19.88 -3.32 -6.19
C LEU A 21 -18.60 -3.04 -5.41
N ALA A 22 -18.27 -1.76 -5.19
CA ALA A 22 -17.09 -1.37 -4.41
C ALA A 22 -17.18 -1.87 -2.96
N MET A 23 -18.37 -1.82 -2.35
CA MET A 23 -18.56 -2.31 -0.98
C MET A 23 -18.39 -3.83 -0.88
N SER A 24 -18.97 -4.60 -1.82
CA SER A 24 -18.84 -6.06 -1.84
C SER A 24 -17.39 -6.50 -2.06
N VAL A 25 -16.68 -5.91 -3.03
CA VAL A 25 -15.28 -6.25 -3.32
C VAL A 25 -14.37 -5.81 -2.18
N GLY A 26 -14.55 -4.60 -1.65
CA GLY A 26 -13.77 -4.09 -0.52
C GLY A 26 -13.92 -4.96 0.73
N LEU A 27 -15.16 -5.35 1.08
CA LEU A 27 -15.41 -6.24 2.21
C LEU A 27 -14.77 -7.62 1.99
N ALA A 28 -14.92 -8.20 0.79
CA ALA A 28 -14.29 -9.48 0.47
C ALA A 28 -12.76 -9.42 0.60
N GLN A 29 -12.13 -8.36 0.07
CA GLN A 29 -10.69 -8.14 0.15
C GLN A 29 -10.22 -8.00 1.61
N LEU A 30 -10.86 -7.13 2.39
CA LEU A 30 -10.49 -6.93 3.79
C LEU A 30 -10.71 -8.19 4.64
N SER A 31 -11.80 -8.92 4.40
CA SER A 31 -12.08 -10.18 5.09
C SER A 31 -11.03 -11.24 4.75
N TYR A 32 -10.63 -11.33 3.48
CA TYR A 32 -9.57 -12.23 3.06
C TYR A 32 -8.24 -11.89 3.72
N LEU A 33 -7.82 -10.62 3.66
CA LEU A 33 -6.57 -10.16 4.28
C LEU A 33 -6.56 -10.33 5.80
N ASN A 34 -7.70 -10.17 6.46
CA ASN A 34 -7.82 -10.42 7.90
C ASN A 34 -7.67 -11.91 8.24
N ASN A 35 -8.21 -12.80 7.41
CA ASN A 35 -8.15 -14.25 7.62
C ASN A 35 -6.84 -14.89 7.15
N HIS A 36 -6.06 -14.19 6.33
CA HIS A 36 -4.80 -14.68 5.73
C HIS A 36 -3.66 -13.68 6.00
N PRO A 37 -3.18 -13.57 7.26
CA PRO A 37 -2.10 -12.65 7.61
C PRO A 37 -0.78 -13.00 6.90
N ASP A 38 -0.62 -14.25 6.44
CA ASP A 38 0.49 -14.73 5.62
C ASP A 38 0.63 -13.96 4.30
N VAL A 39 -0.44 -13.36 3.77
CA VAL A 39 -0.36 -12.46 2.62
C VAL A 39 0.62 -11.32 2.89
N TYR A 40 0.56 -10.70 4.07
CA TYR A 40 1.47 -9.61 4.45
C TYR A 40 2.92 -10.09 4.59
N GLU A 41 3.13 -11.29 5.13
CA GLU A 41 4.47 -11.89 5.18
C GLU A 41 5.03 -12.12 3.77
N TYR A 42 4.21 -12.65 2.86
CA TYR A 42 4.60 -12.92 1.49
C TYR A 42 5.01 -11.64 0.75
N ILE A 43 4.19 -10.60 0.78
CA ILE A 43 4.51 -9.34 0.08
C ILE A 43 5.70 -8.61 0.71
N ASN A 44 5.91 -8.74 2.02
CA ASN A 44 7.10 -8.20 2.69
C ASN A 44 8.37 -8.95 2.27
N LYS A 45 8.32 -10.29 2.19
CA LYS A 45 9.43 -11.12 1.67
C LYS A 45 9.75 -10.76 0.22
N ALA A 46 8.74 -10.53 -0.62
CA ALA A 46 8.93 -10.10 -2.00
C ALA A 46 9.60 -8.71 -2.10
N ALA A 47 9.16 -7.74 -1.29
CA ALA A 47 9.79 -6.43 -1.25
C ALA A 47 11.24 -6.48 -0.73
N ASN A 48 11.53 -7.32 0.27
CA ASN A 48 12.89 -7.56 0.76
C ASN A 48 13.79 -8.19 -0.32
N TYR A 49 13.27 -9.17 -1.05
CA TYR A 49 13.98 -9.77 -2.19
C TYR A 49 14.35 -8.71 -3.24
N LEU A 50 13.40 -7.85 -3.61
CA LEU A 50 13.65 -6.75 -4.54
C LEU A 50 14.68 -5.75 -4.01
N GLU A 51 14.57 -5.33 -2.75
CA GLU A 51 15.54 -4.42 -2.12
C GLU A 51 16.96 -4.97 -2.21
N ASN A 52 17.16 -6.24 -1.80
CA ASN A 52 18.48 -6.87 -1.79
C ASN A 52 19.03 -7.01 -3.21
N GLY A 53 18.20 -7.39 -4.18
CA GLY A 53 18.60 -7.50 -5.57
C GLY A 53 19.06 -6.16 -6.15
N ILE A 54 18.27 -5.11 -5.94
CA ILE A 54 18.60 -3.75 -6.38
C ILE A 54 19.90 -3.28 -5.73
N LYS A 55 20.03 -3.40 -4.41
CA LYS A 55 21.24 -3.01 -3.67
C LYS A 55 22.48 -3.74 -4.18
N THR A 56 22.38 -5.05 -4.40
CA THR A 56 23.49 -5.88 -4.90
C THR A 56 23.97 -5.41 -6.27
N ILE A 57 23.04 -5.20 -7.21
CA ILE A 57 23.38 -4.79 -8.59
C ILE A 57 24.01 -3.39 -8.58
N LEU A 58 23.37 -2.42 -7.94
CA LEU A 58 23.81 -1.02 -7.99
C LEU A 58 25.12 -0.80 -7.24
N SER A 59 25.34 -1.51 -6.12
CA SER A 59 26.64 -1.50 -5.44
C SER A 59 27.75 -2.10 -6.32
N THR A 60 27.47 -3.17 -7.07
CA THR A 60 28.44 -3.77 -8.00
C THR A 60 28.81 -2.80 -9.13
N LEU A 61 27.86 -1.99 -9.57
CA LEU A 61 28.06 -0.96 -10.60
C LEU A 61 28.66 0.34 -10.06
N SER A 62 28.90 0.45 -8.75
CA SER A 62 29.40 1.68 -8.10
C SER A 62 28.55 2.92 -8.43
N LEU A 63 27.22 2.76 -8.48
CA LEU A 63 26.28 3.86 -8.71
C LEU A 63 25.83 4.46 -7.37
N ASP A 64 25.60 5.76 -7.34
CA ASP A 64 24.97 6.44 -6.21
C ASP A 64 23.46 6.17 -6.21
N TYR A 65 22.96 5.63 -5.10
CA TYR A 65 21.55 5.31 -4.94
C TYR A 65 21.10 5.31 -3.48
N GLN A 66 19.79 5.45 -3.29
CA GLN A 66 19.11 5.18 -2.03
C GLN A 66 17.90 4.27 -2.26
N VAL A 67 17.78 3.19 -1.48
CA VAL A 67 16.57 2.35 -1.47
C VAL A 67 15.90 2.50 -0.11
N HIS A 68 14.65 2.96 -0.14
CA HIS A 68 13.80 3.07 1.04
C HIS A 68 12.73 1.98 1.01
N ARG A 69 12.58 1.24 2.11
CA ARG A 69 11.55 0.21 2.24
C ARG A 69 10.85 0.29 3.60
N CYS A 70 9.54 0.19 3.58
CA CYS A 70 8.71 0.00 4.77
C CYS A 70 7.77 -1.17 4.52
N GLN A 71 8.06 -2.33 5.11
CA GLN A 71 7.36 -3.59 4.85
C GLN A 71 7.32 -3.90 3.33
N SER A 72 6.14 -4.00 2.74
CA SER A 72 5.93 -4.28 1.32
C SER A 72 6.09 -3.07 0.40
N LEU A 73 6.23 -1.86 0.96
CA LEU A 73 6.43 -0.63 0.17
C LEU A 73 7.91 -0.40 -0.05
N LEU A 74 8.30 -0.18 -1.31
CA LEU A 74 9.69 0.03 -1.71
C LEU A 74 9.78 1.17 -2.72
N THR A 75 10.82 1.99 -2.62
CA THR A 75 11.16 2.99 -3.62
C THR A 75 12.68 3.12 -3.76
N LEU A 76 13.15 3.19 -5.00
CA LEU A 76 14.54 3.44 -5.37
C LEU A 76 14.68 4.90 -5.85
N PHE A 77 15.72 5.57 -5.40
CA PHE A 77 16.15 6.87 -5.90
C PHE A 77 17.60 6.78 -6.38
N PHE A 78 17.88 7.32 -7.57
CA PHE A 78 19.25 7.51 -8.05
C PHE A 78 19.73 8.88 -7.58
N THR A 79 20.44 8.89 -6.47
CA THR A 79 20.93 10.09 -5.76
C THR A 79 22.05 9.69 -4.82
N ASN A 80 22.86 10.67 -4.42
CA ASN A 80 23.88 10.54 -3.38
C ASN A 80 23.25 10.51 -1.99
#